data_AF-A0A955JMR1-F1
#
_entry.id   AF-A0A955JMR1-F1
#
_cell.length_a   1.000
_cell.length_b   1.000
_cell.length_c   1.000
_cell.angle_alpha   90.00
_cell.angle_beta   90.00
_cell.angle_gamma   90.00
#
_symmetry.space_group_name_H-M   'P 1'
#
loop_
_entity.id
_entity.type
_entity.pdbx_description
1 polymer ?
#
loop_
_entity_poly.entity_id
_entity_poly.type
_entity_poly.pdbx_seq_one_letter_code
_entity_poly.pdbx_strand_id
1 'polypeptide(L)'
;IQTNQEKQETISRARNEVKKEAKNSGDIKLDHGGEQSHATAAPISRELKTMMRIRTLTRIQKELPGPKRVLSKVIHAKPVEAVSVVGEKTIARPIGILGGGLVAFIGSLVTLYAAKHYGFRYNLLLFFLLFIAGYLVATGLEILYKTTNRK
;
A
#
# COMPACT_ATOMS: atom_id res chain seq x y z
N ILE A 1 -6.12 -18.45 -41.20
CA ILE A 1 -6.22 -19.13 -39.88
C ILE A 1 -4.80 -19.36 -39.30
N GLN A 2 -3.85 -18.42 -39.43
CA GLN A 2 -2.45 -18.60 -38.99
C GLN A 2 -2.08 -17.80 -37.71
N THR A 3 -2.92 -16.86 -37.28
CA THR A 3 -2.64 -15.92 -36.18
C THR A 3 -2.68 -16.52 -34.77
N ASN A 4 -3.38 -17.64 -34.55
CA ASN A 4 -3.45 -18.27 -33.24
C ASN A 4 -2.23 -19.17 -32.93
N GLN A 5 -1.60 -19.75 -33.95
CA GLN A 5 -0.44 -20.62 -33.75
C GLN A 5 0.82 -19.83 -33.42
N GLU A 6 1.11 -18.72 -34.13
CA GLU A 6 2.21 -17.82 -33.78
C GLU A 6 2.05 -17.19 -32.38
N LYS A 7 0.81 -16.89 -31.99
CA LYS A 7 0.51 -16.37 -30.66
C LYS A 7 0.75 -17.43 -29.57
N GLN A 8 0.45 -18.70 -29.84
CA GLN A 8 0.78 -19.79 -28.91
C GLN A 8 2.28 -20.05 -28.85
N GLU A 9 3.00 -19.95 -29.97
CA GLU A 9 4.46 -20.09 -30.00
C GLU A 9 5.17 -18.98 -29.23
N THR A 10 4.74 -17.73 -29.38
CA THR A 10 5.32 -16.60 -28.64
C THR A 10 5.05 -16.70 -27.14
N ILE A 11 3.85 -17.12 -26.72
CA ILE A 11 3.53 -17.35 -25.31
C ILE A 11 4.36 -18.51 -24.74
N SER A 12 4.56 -19.58 -25.50
CA SER A 12 5.35 -20.73 -25.04
C SER A 12 6.86 -20.44 -25.00
N ARG A 13 7.38 -19.63 -25.93
CA ARG A 13 8.76 -19.10 -25.87
C ARG A 13 8.96 -18.20 -24.66
N ALA A 14 8.06 -17.24 -24.42
CA ALA A 14 8.11 -16.37 -23.25
C ALA A 14 8.05 -17.16 -21.93
N ARG A 15 7.20 -18.19 -21.83
CA ARG A 15 7.16 -19.08 -20.66
C ARG A 15 8.46 -19.85 -20.46
N ASN A 16 9.10 -20.31 -21.54
CA ASN A 16 10.37 -21.02 -21.45
C ASN A 16 11.53 -20.12 -21.05
N GLU A 17 11.55 -18.87 -21.53
CA GLU A 17 12.53 -17.86 -21.11
C GLU A 17 12.38 -17.54 -19.62
N VAL A 18 11.15 -17.27 -19.16
CA VAL A 18 10.85 -17.05 -17.74
C VAL A 18 11.24 -18.26 -16.89
N LYS A 19 11.00 -19.48 -17.37
CA LYS A 19 11.36 -20.71 -16.64
C LYS A 19 12.88 -20.92 -16.57
N LYS A 20 13.61 -20.57 -17.64
CA LYS A 20 15.08 -20.59 -17.64
C LYS A 20 15.66 -19.53 -16.70
N GLU A 21 15.09 -18.32 -16.70
CA GLU A 21 15.52 -17.22 -15.85
C GLU A 21 15.15 -17.45 -14.36
N ALA A 22 14.00 -18.07 -14.09
CA ALA A 22 13.59 -18.51 -12.76
C ALA A 22 14.47 -19.66 -12.24
N LYS A 23 14.87 -20.60 -13.11
CA LYS A 23 15.80 -21.67 -12.73
C LYS A 23 17.22 -21.12 -12.47
N ASN A 24 17.67 -20.15 -13.26
CA ASN A 24 18.93 -19.44 -13.03
C ASN A 24 18.91 -18.63 -11.72
N SER A 25 17.74 -18.07 -11.35
CA SER A 25 17.53 -17.40 -10.06
C SER A 25 17.43 -18.36 -8.87
N GLY A 26 17.16 -19.65 -9.10
CA GLY A 26 17.06 -20.68 -8.08
C GLY A 26 18.40 -21.19 -7.54
N ASP A 27 19.50 -20.91 -8.26
CA ASP A 27 20.86 -21.31 -7.86
C ASP A 27 21.58 -20.23 -7.02
N ILE A 28 20.90 -19.10 -6.74
CA ILE A 28 21.36 -18.18 -5.70
C ILE A 28 21.11 -18.86 -4.36
N LYS A 29 22.15 -19.50 -3.83
CA LYS A 29 22.21 -19.87 -2.41
C LYS A 29 21.89 -18.60 -1.62
N LEU A 30 20.65 -18.52 -1.13
CA LEU A 30 20.27 -17.59 -0.09
C LEU A 30 21.06 -18.01 1.13
N ASP A 31 22.23 -17.39 1.31
CA ASP A 31 22.96 -17.44 2.56
C ASP A 31 21.98 -16.96 3.64
N HIS A 32 21.43 -17.90 4.41
CA HIS A 32 20.71 -17.61 5.65
C HIS A 32 21.71 -17.19 6.75
N GLY A 33 22.81 -16.55 6.38
CA GLY A 33 23.76 -15.89 7.26
C GLY A 33 23.20 -14.54 7.71
N GLY A 34 22.23 -14.57 8.63
CA GLY A 34 21.65 -13.33 9.13
C GLY A 34 20.66 -13.41 10.27
N GLU A 35 20.26 -14.59 10.77
CA GLU A 35 19.59 -14.71 12.07
C GLU A 35 20.63 -14.91 13.17
N GLN A 36 21.52 -13.94 13.33
CA GLN A 36 22.28 -13.80 14.57
C GLN A 36 21.44 -12.98 15.55
N SER A 37 20.78 -13.72 16.43
CA SER A 37 20.59 -13.45 17.86
C SER A 37 20.57 -11.97 18.28
N HIS A 38 19.43 -11.56 18.85
CA HIS A 38 19.24 -10.31 19.57
C HIS A 38 20.31 -10.09 20.66
N ALA A 39 21.47 -9.58 20.27
CA ALA A 39 22.31 -8.79 21.16
C ALA A 39 21.67 -7.40 21.21
N THR A 40 21.22 -6.99 22.39
CA THR A 40 20.66 -5.68 22.67
C THR A 40 21.59 -4.58 22.17
N ALA A 41 21.36 -4.12 20.93
CA ALA A 41 22.15 -3.05 20.36
C ALA A 41 21.94 -1.81 21.24
N ALA A 42 23.05 -1.24 21.71
CA ALA A 42 23.09 0.08 22.35
C ALA A 42 22.19 1.07 21.59
N PRO A 43 21.62 2.12 22.23
CA PRO A 43 20.76 3.07 21.55
C PRO A 43 21.50 3.75 20.38
N ILE A 44 21.43 3.13 19.20
CA ILE A 44 22.03 3.63 17.97
C ILE A 44 21.30 4.92 17.64
N SER A 45 22.03 6.02 17.59
CA SER A 45 21.48 7.33 17.26
C SER A 45 20.72 7.25 15.92
N ARG A 46 19.62 8.00 15.81
CA ARG A 46 18.81 8.02 14.58
C ARG A 46 19.67 8.35 13.35
N GLU A 47 20.66 9.21 13.53
CA GLU A 47 21.63 9.58 12.50
C GLU A 47 22.44 8.39 12.01
N LEU A 48 22.93 7.54 12.92
CA LEU A 48 23.72 6.37 12.55
C LEU A 48 22.87 5.34 11.80
N LYS A 49 21.58 5.19 12.14
CA LYS A 49 20.63 4.39 11.35
C LYS A 49 20.42 4.96 9.95
N THR A 50 20.29 6.28 9.82
CA THR A 50 20.12 6.94 8.51
C THR A 50 21.38 6.78 7.64
N MET A 51 22.57 6.96 8.22
CA MET A 51 23.84 6.79 7.51
C MET A 51 24.04 5.34 7.05
N MET A 52 23.78 4.36 7.91
CA MET A 52 23.84 2.95 7.52
C MET A 52 22.83 2.64 6.41
N ARG A 53 21.60 3.14 6.49
CA ARG A 53 20.58 2.96 5.45
C ARG A 53 21.05 3.51 4.09
N ILE A 54 21.60 4.72 4.05
CA ILE A 54 22.11 5.33 2.82
C ILE A 54 23.29 4.52 2.25
N ARG A 55 24.19 4.04 3.11
CA ARG A 55 25.34 3.22 2.71
C ARG A 55 24.92 1.88 2.12
N THR A 56 23.92 1.23 2.70
CA THR A 56 23.35 -0.02 2.17
C THR A 56 22.67 0.21 0.82
N LEU A 57 21.86 1.26 0.70
CA LEU A 57 21.17 1.60 -0.55
C LEU A 57 22.15 1.93 -1.69
N THR A 58 23.21 2.68 -1.40
CA THR A 58 24.23 3.02 -2.41
C THR A 58 25.04 1.82 -2.87
N ARG A 59 25.29 0.83 -2.00
CA ARG A 59 25.90 -0.44 -2.38
C ARG A 59 24.97 -1.24 -3.30
N ILE A 60 23.71 -1.42 -2.89
CA ILE A 60 22.71 -2.14 -3.68
C ILE A 60 22.54 -1.48 -5.06
N GLN A 61 22.37 -0.16 -5.13
CA GLN A 61 22.20 0.56 -6.40
C GLN A 61 23.38 0.45 -7.37
N LYS A 62 24.60 0.12 -6.90
CA LYS A 62 25.76 -0.13 -7.78
C LYS A 62 25.70 -1.49 -8.46
N GLU A 63 25.00 -2.45 -7.87
CA GLU A 63 24.85 -3.82 -8.39
C GLU A 63 23.61 -3.99 -9.28
N LEU A 64 22.70 -3.01 -9.31
CA LEU A 64 21.50 -3.07 -10.15
C LEU A 64 21.72 -2.52 -11.58
N PRO A 65 21.18 -3.18 -12.62
CA PRO A 65 21.20 -2.67 -13.99
C PRO A 65 20.39 -1.37 -14.12
N GLY A 66 20.85 -0.47 -15.00
CA GLY A 66 20.39 0.91 -15.18
C GLY A 66 18.89 1.18 -14.97
N PRO A 67 17.96 0.49 -15.65
CA PRO A 67 16.52 0.74 -15.49
C PRO A 67 16.02 0.43 -14.07
N LYS A 68 16.54 -0.61 -13.40
CA LYS A 68 16.18 -0.94 -12.02
C LYS A 68 16.77 0.05 -11.01
N ARG A 69 17.90 0.71 -11.35
CA ARG A 69 18.51 1.78 -10.54
C ARG A 69 17.65 3.05 -10.53
N VAL A 70 17.01 3.38 -11.65
CA VAL A 70 16.06 4.51 -11.76
C VAL A 70 14.82 4.24 -10.89
N LEU A 71 14.23 3.04 -11.01
CA LEU A 71 13.10 2.64 -10.18
C LEU A 71 13.45 2.65 -8.68
N SER A 72 14.60 2.12 -8.30
CA SER A 72 15.11 2.15 -6.92
C SER A 72 15.21 3.58 -6.37
N LYS A 73 15.64 4.54 -7.20
CA LYS A 73 15.76 5.95 -6.82
C LYS A 73 14.40 6.64 -6.65
N VAL A 74 13.39 6.24 -7.43
CA VAL A 74 12.03 6.79 -7.35
C VAL A 74 11.29 6.26 -6.13
N ILE A 75 11.32 4.94 -5.89
CA ILE A 75 10.60 4.33 -4.77
C ILE A 75 11.19 4.70 -3.40
N HIS A 76 12.50 4.97 -3.31
CA HIS A 76 13.17 5.45 -2.09
C HIS A 76 13.33 6.98 -2.05
N ALA A 77 12.71 7.72 -2.99
CA ALA A 77 12.71 9.17 -2.89
C ALA A 77 11.86 9.58 -1.68
N LYS A 78 12.39 10.45 -0.81
CA LYS A 78 11.70 11.00 0.37
C LYS A 78 10.23 11.41 0.13
N PRO A 79 9.85 12.06 -0.99
CA PRO A 79 8.44 12.39 -1.24
C PRO A 79 7.57 11.15 -1.51
N VAL A 80 8.08 10.13 -2.20
CA VAL A 80 7.35 8.88 -2.45
C VAL A 80 7.25 8.06 -1.16
N GLU A 81 8.32 8.01 -0.36
CA GLU A 81 8.31 7.37 0.96
C GLU A 81 7.34 8.10 1.91
N ALA A 82 7.29 9.43 1.90
CA ALA A 82 6.36 10.21 2.70
C ALA A 82 4.90 10.02 2.27
N VAL A 83 4.62 10.01 0.97
CA VAL A 83 3.26 9.75 0.45
C VAL A 83 2.86 8.29 0.67
N SER A 84 3.79 7.33 0.57
CA SER A 84 3.52 5.92 0.91
C SER A 84 3.23 5.77 2.39
N VAL A 85 4.05 6.35 3.28
CA VAL A 85 3.84 6.30 4.73
C VAL A 85 2.56 7.03 5.13
N VAL A 86 2.28 8.20 4.55
CA VAL A 86 1.04 8.95 4.83
C VAL A 86 -0.15 8.22 4.23
N GLY A 87 -0.05 7.69 3.03
CA GLY A 87 -1.07 6.87 2.37
C GLY A 87 -1.40 5.62 3.18
N GLU A 88 -0.39 4.81 3.52
CA GLU A 88 -0.52 3.64 4.40
C GLU A 88 -1.15 4.03 5.74
N LYS A 89 -0.72 5.15 6.33
CA LYS A 89 -1.20 5.59 7.65
C LYS A 89 -2.57 6.29 7.64
N THR A 90 -3.04 6.74 6.47
CA THR A 90 -4.27 7.54 6.31
C THR A 90 -5.38 6.72 5.67
N ILE A 91 -5.07 5.93 4.64
CA ILE A 91 -6.01 5.00 3.99
C ILE A 91 -6.37 3.86 4.95
N ALA A 92 -5.43 3.41 5.80
CA ALA A 92 -5.67 2.33 6.73
C ALA A 92 -5.95 2.78 8.18
N ARG A 93 -6.57 3.95 8.44
CA ARG A 93 -7.16 4.18 9.78
C ARG A 93 -8.42 3.33 9.90
N PRO A 94 -8.39 2.18 10.61
CA PRO A 94 -9.52 1.24 10.61
C PRO A 94 -10.80 1.89 11.15
N ILE A 95 -10.66 2.83 12.09
CA ILE A 95 -11.76 3.54 12.74
C ILE A 95 -12.52 4.45 11.76
N GLY A 96 -11.81 5.12 10.83
CA GLY A 96 -12.44 6.00 9.85
C GLY A 96 -13.29 5.22 8.85
N ILE A 97 -12.76 4.11 8.32
CA ILE A 97 -13.49 3.24 7.39
C ILE A 97 -14.71 2.63 8.07
N LEU A 98 -14.56 2.15 9.32
CA LEU A 98 -15.68 1.63 10.11
C LEU A 98 -16.75 2.70 10.35
N GLY A 99 -16.36 3.91 10.75
CA GLY A 99 -17.28 5.02 10.96
C GLY A 99 -18.03 5.42 9.68
N GLY A 100 -17.31 5.57 8.56
CA GLY A 100 -17.91 5.86 7.26
C GLY A 100 -18.87 4.76 6.81
N GLY A 101 -18.50 3.49 6.96
CA GLY A 101 -19.35 2.35 6.59
C GLY A 101 -20.62 2.26 7.41
N LEU A 102 -20.52 2.48 8.73
CA LEU A 102 -21.65 2.38 9.66
C LEU A 102 -22.64 3.53 9.44
N VAL A 103 -22.13 4.75 9.23
CA VAL A 103 -22.96 5.93 8.87
C VAL A 103 -23.62 5.74 7.51
N ALA A 104 -22.89 5.25 6.51
CA ALA A 104 -23.44 4.99 5.18
C ALA A 104 -24.54 3.92 5.22
N PHE A 105 -24.34 2.85 5.99
CA PHE A 105 -25.32 1.78 6.14
C PHE A 105 -26.61 2.28 6.81
N ILE A 106 -26.49 2.91 7.98
CA ILE A 106 -27.66 3.43 8.71
C ILE A 106 -28.35 4.53 7.90
N GLY A 107 -27.59 5.48 7.36
CA GLY A 107 -28.17 6.58 6.60
C GLY A 107 -28.79 6.10 5.28
N SER A 108 -28.27 5.03 4.67
CA SER A 108 -28.89 4.35 3.52
C SER A 108 -30.22 3.70 3.88
N LEU A 109 -30.28 3.00 5.02
CA LEU A 109 -31.53 2.45 5.55
C LEU A 109 -32.59 3.54 5.75
N VAL A 110 -32.20 4.66 6.35
CA VAL A 110 -33.11 5.81 6.58
C VAL A 110 -33.56 6.44 5.25
N THR A 111 -32.64 6.66 4.31
CA THR A 111 -32.98 7.25 3.01
C THR A 111 -33.79 6.31 2.13
N LEU A 112 -33.58 5.00 2.21
CA LEU A 112 -34.42 4.00 1.52
C LEU A 112 -35.84 3.97 2.11
N TYR A 113 -35.96 4.01 3.44
CA TYR A 113 -37.26 4.12 4.10
C TYR A 113 -38.00 5.40 3.71
N ALA A 114 -37.31 6.55 3.72
CA ALA A 114 -37.87 7.81 3.26
C ALA A 114 -38.25 7.76 1.77
N ALA A 115 -37.39 7.19 0.91
CA ALA A 115 -37.68 7.04 -0.52
C ALA A 115 -38.95 6.20 -0.75
N LYS A 116 -39.17 5.14 0.04
CA LYS A 116 -40.39 4.33 -0.02
C LYS A 116 -41.65 5.11 0.38
N HIS A 117 -41.55 6.04 1.32
CA HIS A 117 -42.68 6.85 1.77
C HIS A 117 -42.99 8.05 0.87
N TYR A 118 -41.96 8.68 0.31
CA TYR A 118 -42.08 9.91 -0.49
C TYR A 118 -42.01 9.69 -2.01
N GLY A 119 -41.77 8.46 -2.48
CA GLY A 119 -41.74 8.13 -3.90
C GLY A 119 -40.47 8.58 -4.64
N PHE A 120 -39.40 8.93 -3.93
CA PHE A 120 -38.14 9.35 -4.56
C PHE A 120 -37.35 8.16 -5.11
N ARG A 121 -36.61 8.38 -6.20
CA ARG A 121 -35.67 7.39 -6.75
C ARG A 121 -34.41 7.39 -5.89
N TYR A 122 -34.12 6.25 -5.27
CA TYR A 122 -32.90 6.07 -4.49
C TYR A 122 -31.66 6.14 -5.41
N ASN A 123 -30.74 7.06 -5.11
CA ASN A 123 -29.50 7.22 -5.87
C ASN A 123 -28.32 6.62 -5.10
N LEU A 124 -27.61 5.68 -5.72
CA LEU A 124 -26.39 5.09 -5.16
C LEU A 124 -25.30 6.12 -4.86
N LEU A 125 -25.27 7.25 -5.57
CA LEU A 125 -24.35 8.36 -5.24
C LEU A 125 -24.54 8.88 -3.81
N LEU A 126 -25.79 8.84 -3.30
CA LEU A 126 -26.10 9.27 -1.94
C LEU A 126 -25.41 8.38 -0.91
N PHE A 127 -25.30 7.06 -1.18
CA PHE A 127 -24.57 6.13 -0.33
C PHE A 127 -23.08 6.49 -0.22
N PHE A 128 -22.43 6.75 -1.36
CA PHE A 128 -21.02 7.14 -1.38
C PHE A 128 -20.80 8.51 -0.70
N LEU A 129 -21.72 9.44 -0.87
CA LEU A 129 -21.66 10.76 -0.24
C LEU A 129 -21.79 10.66 1.28
N LEU A 130 -22.73 9.85 1.77
CA LEU A 130 -22.86 9.53 3.20
C LEU A 130 -21.63 8.82 3.75
N PHE A 131 -21.03 7.91 2.99
CA PHE A 131 -19.81 7.22 3.38
C PHE A 131 -18.64 8.19 3.58
N ILE A 132 -18.42 9.09 2.62
CA ILE A 132 -17.36 10.11 2.69
C ILE A 132 -17.62 11.06 3.86
N ALA A 133 -18.86 11.53 4.02
CA ALA A 133 -19.24 12.40 5.14
C ALA A 133 -19.01 11.71 6.50
N GLY A 134 -19.46 10.45 6.65
CA GLY A 134 -19.26 9.67 7.85
C GLY A 134 -17.78 9.40 8.17
N TYR A 135 -16.97 9.13 7.14
CA TYR A 135 -15.52 8.96 7.28
C TYR A 135 -14.85 10.23 7.80
N LEU A 136 -15.18 11.39 7.24
CA LEU A 136 -14.62 12.68 7.66
C LEU A 136 -15.03 13.04 9.10
N VAL A 137 -16.28 12.79 9.47
CA VAL A 137 -16.77 13.04 10.84
C VAL A 137 -16.09 12.10 11.84
N ALA A 138 -16.01 10.80 11.54
CA ALA A 138 -15.40 9.82 12.43
C ALA A 138 -13.90 10.08 12.65
N THR A 139 -13.17 10.38 11.56
CA THR A 139 -11.74 10.71 11.65
C THR A 139 -11.50 12.05 12.36
N GLY A 140 -12.36 13.04 12.14
CA GLY A 140 -12.32 14.31 12.87
C GLY A 140 -12.52 14.13 14.37
N LEU A 141 -13.52 13.34 14.78
CA LEU A 141 -13.78 13.01 16.18
C LEU A 141 -12.61 12.24 16.82
N GLU A 142 -12.01 11.27 16.13
CA GLU A 142 -10.84 10.54 16.62
C GLU A 142 -9.65 11.49 16.87
N ILE A 143 -9.40 12.42 15.93
CA ILE A 143 -8.32 13.42 16.06
C ILE A 143 -8.60 14.38 17.21
N LEU A 144 -9.85 14.82 17.36
CA LEU A 144 -10.26 15.73 18.43
C LEU A 144 -10.10 15.06 19.81
N TYR A 145 -10.63 13.84 19.96
CA TYR A 145 -10.51 13.06 21.20
C TYR A 145 -9.04 12.83 21.57
N LYS A 146 -8.21 12.44 20.60
CA LYS A 146 -6.79 12.20 20.81
C LYS A 146 -6.00 13.47 21.14
N THR A 147 -6.41 14.63 20.63
CA THR A 147 -5.79 15.92 20.97
C THR A 147 -6.15 16.33 22.39
N THR A 148 -7.40 16.16 22.81
CA THR A 148 -7.85 16.50 24.17
C THR A 148 -7.25 15.59 25.23
N ASN A 149 -7.16 14.28 24.97
CA ASN A 149 -6.66 13.30 25.96
C ASN A 149 -5.13 13.15 25.97
N ARG A 150 -4.40 13.93 25.14
CA ARG A 150 -2.93 14.00 25.13
C ARG A 150 -2.38 15.24 25.84
N LYS A 151 -3.24 16.16 26.28
CA LYS A 151 -2.92 17.15 27.30
C LYS A 151 -3.09 16.52 28.68
#